data_AF-A0AAV8X3N3-F1
#
_entry.id   AF-A0AAV8X3N3-F1
#
_cell.length_a   1.000
_cell.length_b   1.000
_cell.length_c   1.000
_cell.angle_alpha   90.00
_cell.angle_beta   90.00
_cell.angle_gamma   90.00
#
_symmetry.space_group_name_H-M   'P 1'
#
loop_
_entity.id
_entity.type
_entity.pdbx_description
1 polymer ?
#
loop_
_entity_poly.entity_id
_entity_poly.type
_entity_poly.pdbx_seq_one_letter_code
_entity_poly.pdbx_strand_id
1 'polypeptide(L)'
;MLMNREKNETKDLKKLIEAHWWNELASLALKNIKDRQWEKPKQLPLSSDILALQQYIDDLSTDSYENLTNNIDIKTNYKIFIECLLAQTVIFNRKRVGDVQFLKVETYIKENNRLDQEAFTESLTTVEKNNI
;
A
#
# COMPACT_ATOMS: atom_id res chain seq x y z
N MET A 1 37.71 14.53 29.66
CA MET A 1 37.48 13.61 28.51
C MET A 1 36.01 13.56 28.08
N LEU A 2 35.03 13.45 29.00
CA LEU A 2 33.59 13.39 28.66
C LEU A 2 33.08 14.61 27.87
N MET A 3 33.47 15.82 28.27
CA MET A 3 33.04 17.08 27.63
C MET A 3 33.50 17.26 26.16
N ASN A 4 34.61 16.61 25.77
CA ASN A 4 35.08 16.61 24.37
C ASN A 4 34.31 15.59 23.52
N ARG A 5 33.81 14.52 24.13
CA ARG A 5 33.00 13.51 23.46
C ARG A 5 31.63 14.07 23.09
N GLU A 6 30.97 14.74 24.03
CA GLU A 6 29.68 15.42 23.78
C GLU A 6 29.79 16.53 22.72
N LYS A 7 30.90 17.27 22.71
CA LYS A 7 31.20 18.25 21.64
C LYS A 7 31.40 17.62 20.27
N ASN A 8 31.96 16.41 20.20
CA ASN A 8 32.13 15.70 18.93
C ASN A 8 30.80 15.11 18.45
N GLU A 9 30.02 14.51 19.34
CA GLU A 9 28.68 13.95 19.03
C GLU A 9 27.73 15.03 18.50
N THR A 10 27.72 16.21 19.12
CA THR A 10 26.93 17.37 18.63
C THR A 10 27.40 17.89 17.28
N LYS A 11 28.71 17.87 17.01
CA LYS A 11 29.28 18.29 15.73
C LYS A 11 28.97 17.30 14.61
N ASP A 12 28.97 16.01 14.92
CA ASP A 12 28.66 14.94 13.97
C ASP A 12 27.16 14.90 13.65
N LEU A 13 26.30 15.09 14.66
CA LEU A 13 24.85 15.26 14.46
C LEU A 13 24.56 16.47 13.56
N LYS A 14 25.23 17.60 13.78
CA LYS A 14 25.06 18.80 12.96
C LYS A 14 25.42 18.54 11.49
N LYS A 15 26.55 17.87 11.24
CA LYS A 15 26.96 17.49 9.87
C LYS A 15 25.95 16.55 9.21
N LEU A 16 25.40 15.60 9.97
CA LEU A 16 24.39 14.68 9.47
C LEU A 16 23.12 15.43 9.05
N ILE A 17 22.63 16.33 9.93
CA ILE A 17 21.46 17.17 9.62
C ILE A 17 21.73 18.02 8.38
N GLU A 18 22.88 18.69 8.29
CA GLU A 18 23.23 19.52 7.12
C GLU A 18 23.30 18.70 5.82
N ALA A 19 23.79 17.46 5.89
CA ALA A 19 23.87 16.57 4.73
C ALA A 19 22.49 16.09 4.25
N HIS A 20 21.55 15.85 5.17
CA HIS A 20 20.23 15.32 4.85
C HIS A 20 19.15 16.39 4.63
N TRP A 21 19.33 17.58 5.19
CA TRP A 21 18.34 18.67 5.20
C TRP A 21 17.79 19.00 3.81
N TRP A 22 18.68 19.16 2.83
CA TRP A 22 18.30 19.49 1.46
C TRP A 22 17.46 18.39 0.81
N ASN A 23 17.81 17.13 1.06
CA ASN A 23 17.10 15.98 0.49
C ASN A 23 15.72 15.82 1.12
N GLU A 24 15.61 15.99 2.44
CA GLU A 24 14.31 15.94 3.11
C GLU A 24 13.41 17.09 2.69
N LEU A 25 13.94 18.32 2.64
CA LEU A 25 13.19 19.49 2.22
C LEU A 25 12.72 19.37 0.76
N ALA A 26 13.60 18.93 -0.15
CA ALA A 26 13.26 18.70 -1.54
C ALA A 26 12.22 17.59 -1.71
N SER A 27 12.35 16.50 -0.95
CA SER A 27 11.38 15.39 -0.96
C SER A 27 10.00 15.83 -0.48
N LEU A 28 9.96 16.64 0.58
CA LEU A 28 8.71 17.20 1.13
C LEU A 28 8.07 18.19 0.15
N ALA A 29 8.86 19.07 -0.47
CA ALA A 29 8.39 20.00 -1.49
C ALA A 29 7.83 19.26 -2.71
N LEU A 30 8.53 18.23 -3.19
CA LEU A 30 8.08 17.40 -4.29
C LEU A 30 6.77 16.67 -3.96
N LYS A 31 6.66 16.11 -2.75
CA LYS A 31 5.42 15.51 -2.27
C LYS A 31 4.28 16.52 -2.28
N ASN A 32 4.48 17.73 -1.73
CA ASN A 32 3.45 18.78 -1.72
C ASN A 32 3.05 19.22 -3.13
N ILE A 33 3.98 19.33 -4.07
CA ILE A 33 3.68 19.64 -5.48
C ILE A 33 2.82 18.53 -6.09
N LYS A 34 3.20 17.26 -5.89
CA LYS A 34 2.45 16.11 -6.39
C LYS A 34 1.06 16.02 -5.78
N ASP A 35 0.94 16.24 -4.47
CA ASP A 35 -0.35 16.23 -3.76
C ASP A 35 -1.26 17.38 -4.22
N ARG A 36 -0.70 18.55 -4.56
CA ARG A 36 -1.47 19.69 -5.11
C ARG A 36 -1.86 19.48 -6.57
N GLN A 37 -1.01 18.83 -7.36
CA GLN A 37 -1.30 18.45 -8.75
C GLN A 37 -2.23 17.24 -8.84
N TRP A 38 -2.43 16.53 -7.73
CA TRP A 38 -3.41 15.46 -7.61
C TRP A 38 -4.82 16.05 -7.63
N GLU A 39 -5.31 16.43 -8.80
CA GLU A 39 -6.73 16.58 -9.02
C GLU A 39 -7.38 15.21 -8.76
N LYS A 40 -8.37 15.16 -7.85
CA LYS A 40 -9.19 13.96 -7.65
C LYS A 40 -9.57 13.42 -9.03
N PRO A 41 -9.30 12.14 -9.36
CA PRO A 41 -9.77 11.58 -10.62
C PRO A 41 -11.28 11.82 -10.67
N LYS A 42 -11.72 12.63 -11.64
CA LYS A 42 -13.12 13.08 -11.77
C LYS A 42 -14.09 11.92 -12.00
N GLN A 43 -13.56 10.74 -12.31
CA GLN A 43 -14.33 9.54 -12.58
C GLN A 43 -13.70 8.38 -11.80
N LEU A 44 -14.47 7.80 -10.90
CA LEU A 44 -14.14 6.51 -10.30
C LEU A 44 -14.12 5.45 -11.42
N PRO A 45 -13.22 4.46 -11.36
CA PRO A 45 -13.24 3.35 -12.31
C PRO A 45 -14.61 2.69 -12.30
N LEU A 46 -15.09 2.30 -13.49
CA LEU A 46 -16.37 1.60 -13.61
C LEU A 46 -16.24 0.24 -12.94
N SER A 47 -17.33 -0.27 -12.37
CA SER A 47 -17.35 -1.60 -11.75
C SER A 47 -16.92 -2.71 -12.74
N SER A 48 -17.23 -2.55 -14.03
CA SER A 48 -16.77 -3.45 -15.10
C SER A 48 -15.26 -3.53 -15.20
N ASP A 49 -14.57 -2.39 -15.05
CA ASP A 49 -13.13 -2.30 -15.21
C ASP A 49 -12.43 -2.93 -13.98
N ILE A 50 -13.02 -2.77 -12.80
CA ILE A 50 -12.56 -3.42 -11.57
C ILE A 50 -12.69 -4.94 -11.68
N LEU A 51 -13.82 -5.44 -12.20
CA LEU A 51 -14.04 -6.87 -12.41
C LEU A 51 -13.06 -7.44 -13.43
N ALA A 52 -12.84 -6.74 -14.54
CA ALA A 52 -11.87 -7.15 -15.55
C ALA A 52 -10.44 -7.21 -14.98
N LEU A 53 -10.07 -6.24 -14.14
CA LEU A 53 -8.77 -6.23 -13.47
C LEU A 53 -8.64 -7.38 -12.47
N GLN A 54 -9.68 -7.64 -11.66
CA GLN A 54 -9.68 -8.75 -10.71
C GLN A 54 -9.49 -10.09 -11.42
N GLN A 55 -10.25 -10.32 -12.49
CA GLN A 55 -10.17 -11.55 -13.27
C GLN A 55 -8.78 -11.72 -13.89
N TYR A 56 -8.20 -10.67 -14.45
CA TYR A 56 -6.84 -10.70 -14.97
C TYR A 56 -5.80 -11.07 -13.90
N ILE A 57 -5.91 -10.50 -12.70
CA ILE A 57 -4.97 -10.80 -11.60
C ILE A 57 -5.15 -12.26 -11.11
N ASP A 58 -6.38 -12.75 -11.05
CA ASP A 58 -6.68 -14.12 -10.64
C ASP A 58 -6.11 -15.15 -11.64
N ASP A 59 -6.26 -14.89 -12.94
CA ASP A 59 -5.68 -15.73 -13.99
C ASP A 59 -4.14 -15.75 -13.90
N LEU A 60 -3.52 -14.56 -13.78
CA LEU A 60 -2.07 -14.43 -13.67
C LEU A 60 -1.50 -15.05 -12.39
N SER A 61 -2.24 -14.97 -11.28
CA SER A 61 -1.90 -15.60 -10.02
C SER A 61 -1.94 -17.12 -10.13
N THR A 62 -2.97 -17.66 -10.79
CA THR A 62 -3.10 -19.10 -11.04
C THR A 62 -1.95 -19.62 -11.90
N ASP A 63 -1.69 -18.96 -13.04
CA ASP A 63 -0.62 -19.34 -13.97
C ASP A 63 0.77 -19.28 -13.30
N SER A 64 1.06 -18.21 -12.55
CA SER A 64 2.34 -18.08 -11.85
C SER A 64 2.50 -19.11 -10.74
N TYR A 65 1.42 -19.46 -10.04
CA TYR A 65 1.43 -20.51 -9.02
C TYR A 65 1.64 -21.90 -9.63
N GLU A 66 0.99 -22.22 -10.74
CA GLU A 66 1.20 -23.48 -11.46
C GLU A 66 2.65 -23.60 -11.95
N ASN A 67 3.19 -22.53 -12.54
CA ASN A 67 4.59 -22.49 -12.98
C ASN A 67 5.58 -22.64 -11.81
N LEU A 68 5.29 -22.04 -10.65
CA LEU A 68 6.07 -22.25 -9.43
C LEU A 68 6.04 -23.70 -8.96
N THR A 69 4.86 -24.32 -8.97
CA THR A 69 4.66 -25.72 -8.56
C THR A 69 5.42 -26.68 -9.48
N ASN A 70 5.51 -26.33 -10.77
CA ASN A 70 6.26 -27.08 -11.78
C ASN A 70 7.76 -26.69 -11.85
N ASN A 71 8.26 -25.84 -10.94
CA ASN A 71 9.64 -25.35 -10.91
C ASN A 71 10.11 -24.64 -12.20
N ILE A 72 9.19 -23.99 -12.93
CA ILE A 72 9.46 -23.24 -14.15
C ILE A 72 9.75 -21.78 -13.79
N ASP A 73 10.90 -21.26 -14.24
CA ASP A 73 11.33 -19.86 -14.04
C ASP A 73 10.96 -19.27 -12.66
N ILE A 74 11.39 -19.99 -11.61
CA ILE A 74 10.93 -19.80 -10.22
C ILE A 74 11.06 -18.34 -9.77
N LYS A 75 12.15 -17.65 -10.12
CA LYS A 75 12.37 -16.26 -9.68
C LYS A 75 11.35 -15.30 -10.27
N THR A 76 11.08 -15.43 -11.56
CA THR A 76 10.13 -14.57 -12.27
C THR A 76 8.70 -14.85 -11.81
N ASN A 77 8.31 -16.12 -11.76
CA ASN A 77 6.96 -16.50 -11.33
C ASN A 77 6.71 -16.19 -9.86
N TYR A 78 7.71 -16.30 -8.98
CA TYR A 78 7.59 -15.87 -7.59
C TYR A 78 7.36 -14.37 -7.48
N LYS A 79 8.10 -13.57 -8.26
CA LYS A 79 7.91 -12.12 -8.30
C LYS A 79 6.50 -11.75 -8.78
N ILE A 80 6.05 -12.35 -9.88
CA ILE A 80 4.71 -12.12 -10.45
C ILE A 80 3.62 -12.49 -9.43
N PHE A 81 3.76 -13.64 -8.77
CA PHE A 81 2.81 -14.08 -7.75
C PHE A 81 2.71 -13.11 -6.57
N ILE A 82 3.84 -12.60 -6.07
CA ILE A 82 3.87 -11.60 -5.00
C ILE A 82 3.24 -10.27 -5.45
N GLU A 83 3.47 -9.84 -6.69
CA GLU A 83 2.84 -8.66 -7.26
C GLU A 83 1.32 -8.82 -7.39
N CYS A 84 0.84 -10.01 -7.80
CA CYS A 84 -0.59 -10.34 -7.86
C CYS A 84 -1.23 -10.30 -6.47
N LEU A 85 -0.60 -10.93 -5.47
CA LEU A 85 -1.08 -10.94 -4.08
C LEU A 85 -1.18 -9.53 -3.51
N LEU A 86 -0.17 -8.68 -3.78
CA LEU A 86 -0.19 -7.29 -3.36
C LEU A 86 -1.35 -6.53 -4.01
N ALA A 87 -1.56 -6.71 -5.32
CA ALA A 87 -2.64 -6.07 -6.06
C ALA A 87 -4.03 -6.52 -5.54
N GLN A 88 -4.25 -7.81 -5.32
CA GLN A 88 -5.48 -8.35 -4.72
C GLN A 88 -5.71 -7.76 -3.32
N THR A 89 -4.67 -7.67 -2.48
CA THR A 89 -4.78 -7.10 -1.12
C THR A 89 -5.18 -5.63 -1.16
N VAL A 90 -4.63 -4.85 -2.10
CA VAL A 90 -4.97 -3.43 -2.30
C VAL A 90 -6.42 -3.28 -2.76
N ILE A 91 -6.86 -4.09 -3.73
CA ILE A 91 -8.23 -4.07 -4.26
C ILE A 91 -9.23 -4.47 -3.17
N PHE A 92 -8.98 -5.58 -2.46
CA PHE A 92 -9.87 -6.11 -1.43
C PHE A 92 -10.06 -5.15 -0.26
N ASN A 93 -8.97 -4.52 0.21
CA ASN A 93 -9.04 -3.62 1.35
C ASN A 93 -9.49 -2.20 0.98
N ARG A 94 -9.65 -1.85 -0.31
CA ARG A 94 -9.80 -0.45 -0.79
C ARG A 94 -8.80 0.53 -0.15
N LYS A 95 -7.65 0.03 0.32
CA LYS A 95 -6.65 0.81 1.05
C LYS A 95 -5.65 1.41 0.07
N ARG A 96 -5.13 2.60 0.37
CA ARG A 96 -4.07 3.20 -0.45
C ARG A 96 -2.85 2.30 -0.37
N VAL A 97 -2.07 2.21 -1.45
CA VAL A 97 -0.88 1.34 -1.55
C VAL A 97 0.07 1.54 -0.34
N GLY A 98 0.22 2.78 0.13
CA GLY A 98 1.02 3.08 1.32
C GLY A 98 0.49 2.47 2.63
N ASP A 99 -0.83 2.35 2.79
CA ASP A 99 -1.43 1.76 3.99
C ASP A 99 -1.28 0.23 4.00
N VAL A 100 -1.25 -0.38 2.80
CA VAL A 100 -1.04 -1.84 2.63
C VAL A 100 0.44 -2.20 2.80
N GLN A 101 1.36 -1.36 2.33
CA GLN A 101 2.81 -1.57 2.47
C GLN A 101 3.26 -1.67 3.95
N PHE A 102 2.59 -0.96 4.86
CA PHE A 102 2.88 -1.01 6.30
C PHE A 102 1.98 -1.98 7.08
N LEU A 103 1.09 -2.71 6.39
CA LEU A 103 0.18 -3.65 7.03
C LEU A 103 0.94 -4.92 7.43
N LYS A 104 1.08 -5.14 8.74
CA LYS A 104 1.71 -6.35 9.28
C LYS A 104 0.73 -7.52 9.22
N VAL A 105 1.24 -8.73 8.99
CA VAL A 105 0.46 -9.98 8.99
C VAL A 105 -0.32 -10.15 10.30
N GLU A 106 0.30 -9.83 11.43
CA GLU A 106 -0.33 -9.86 12.76
C GLU A 106 -1.52 -8.91 12.87
N THR A 107 -1.44 -7.73 12.24
CA THR A 107 -2.52 -6.74 12.20
C THR A 107 -3.67 -7.23 11.32
N TYR A 108 -3.34 -7.83 10.17
CA TYR A 108 -4.33 -8.44 9.28
C TYR A 108 -5.11 -9.56 9.98
N ILE A 109 -4.42 -10.48 10.66
CA ILE A 109 -5.05 -11.59 11.40
C ILE A 109 -5.93 -11.09 12.55
N LYS A 110 -5.50 -10.04 13.27
CA LYS A 110 -6.29 -9.46 14.37
C LYS A 110 -7.55 -8.73 13.91
N GLU A 111 -7.50 -8.05 12.77
CA GLU A 111 -8.62 -7.22 12.27
C GLU A 111 -9.58 -7.97 11.34
N ASN A 112 -9.28 -9.22 10.96
CA ASN A 112 -10.13 -10.05 10.08
C ASN A 112 -11.56 -10.31 10.60
N ASN A 113 -11.86 -9.93 11.85
CA ASN A 113 -13.19 -10.04 12.46
C ASN A 113 -14.00 -8.72 12.48
N ARG A 114 -13.47 -7.60 11.97
CA ARG A 114 -14.23 -6.34 11.90
C ARG A 114 -15.04 -6.29 10.60
N LEU A 115 -16.17 -6.99 10.59
CA LEU A 115 -17.21 -6.87 9.56
C LEU A 115 -17.93 -5.51 9.60
N ASP A 116 -17.71 -4.72 10.64
CA ASP A 116 -18.26 -3.36 10.76
C ASP A 116 -17.44 -2.36 9.94
N GLN A 117 -17.55 -2.46 8.61
CA GLN A 117 -17.28 -1.31 7.77
C GLN A 117 -18.46 -0.36 7.90
N GLU A 118 -18.41 0.57 8.85
CA GLU A 118 -19.42 1.64 8.99
C GLU A 118 -19.69 2.35 7.65
N ALA A 119 -18.68 2.47 6.78
CA ALA A 119 -18.81 3.01 5.44
C ALA A 119 -19.68 2.14 4.50
N PHE A 120 -19.71 0.82 4.69
CA PHE A 120 -20.57 -0.10 3.93
C PHE A 120 -22.02 0.06 4.38
N THR A 121 -22.28 0.02 5.69
CA THR A 121 -23.61 0.27 6.24
C THR A 121 -24.11 1.68 5.91
N GLU A 122 -23.28 2.72 5.93
CA GLU A 122 -23.67 4.07 5.49
C GLU A 122 -24.02 4.17 4.00
N SER A 123 -23.43 3.33 3.15
CA SER A 123 -23.71 3.29 1.71
C SER A 123 -25.00 2.56 1.33
N LEU A 124 -25.57 1.78 2.25
CA LEU A 124 -26.85 1.09 2.06
C LEU A 124 -28.01 2.08 2.16
N THR A 125 -28.95 1.96 1.23
CA THR A 125 -30.22 2.68 1.29
C THR A 125 -31.06 2.20 2.48
N THR A 126 -32.02 3.01 2.93
CA THR A 126 -32.89 2.68 4.06
C THR A 126 -33.65 1.37 3.88
N VAL A 127 -33.90 0.94 2.63
CA VAL A 127 -34.56 -0.33 2.31
C VAL A 127 -33.61 -1.51 2.45
N GLU A 128 -32.36 -1.34 2.03
CA GLU A 128 -31.32 -2.39 2.11
C GLU A 128 -30.88 -2.63 3.56
N LYS A 129 -30.83 -1.57 4.38
CA LYS A 129 -30.55 -1.68 5.83
C LYS A 129 -31.58 -2.51 6.60
N ASN A 130 -32.82 -2.52 6.15
CA ASN A 130 -33.91 -3.23 6.83
C ASN A 130 -34.02 -4.71 6.44
N ASN A 131 -33.19 -5.20 5.52
CA ASN A 131 -33.22 -6.56 4.96
C ASN A 131 -31.94 -7.37 5.23
N ILE A 132 -31.08 -6.90 6.14
CA ILE A 132 -29.90 -7.59 6.66
C ILE A 132 -30.08 -7.72 8.17
#